data_AF-A0A976HJM6-F1
#
_entry.id   AF-A0A976HJM6-F1
#
_cell.length_a   1.000
_cell.length_b   1.000
_cell.length_c   1.000
_cell.angle_alpha   90.00
_cell.angle_beta   90.00
_cell.angle_gamma   90.00
#
_symmetry.space_group_name_H-M   'P 1'
#
loop_
_entity.id
_entity.type
_entity.pdbx_description
1 polymer ?
#
loop_
_entity_poly.entity_id
_entity_poly.type
_entity_poly.pdbx_seq_one_letter_code
_entity_poly.pdbx_strand_id
1 'polypeptide(L)'
;MKNLKFLVFVLVLLVVSCQEKNVVLKLLSEEEKNQRSIAIVDTVIDNLQKSTWKIKRVEVKVFPNNGTFREIGISKDTVLTDLAEIRFLRVTYPSTPKMEKYRNCWLSFVYKNQEFDVELPLQAMPEKIFKNQGPMVGFLAEVRPQGNPSIWPQNKDLDYINKLGFTDNFLLSFEGKQMIWKGLNRGLSKVVFERK
;
A
#
# COMPACT_ATOMS: atom_id res chain seq x y z
N MET A 1 19.34 -56.26 -15.68
CA MET A 1 18.02 -55.99 -15.03
C MET A 1 18.15 -55.49 -13.56
N LYS A 2 19.10 -54.60 -13.23
CA LYS A 2 19.22 -54.01 -11.88
C LYS A 2 18.85 -52.53 -11.80
N ASN A 3 18.76 -51.84 -12.94
CA ASN A 3 18.54 -50.39 -12.99
C ASN A 3 17.07 -49.99 -13.15
N LEU A 4 16.18 -50.94 -13.43
CA LEU A 4 14.74 -50.67 -13.62
C LEU A 4 13.99 -50.54 -12.28
N LYS A 5 14.45 -51.21 -11.23
CA LYS A 5 13.82 -51.15 -9.89
C LYS A 5 14.07 -49.82 -9.18
N PHE A 6 15.17 -49.14 -9.50
CA PHE A 6 15.51 -47.84 -8.89
C PHE A 6 14.69 -46.70 -9.48
N LEU A 7 14.36 -46.76 -10.78
CA LEU A 7 13.57 -45.73 -11.46
C LEU A 7 12.11 -45.69 -10.98
N VAL A 8 11.52 -46.86 -10.68
CA VAL A 8 10.14 -46.96 -10.18
C VAL A 8 10.03 -46.38 -8.75
N PHE A 9 11.07 -46.53 -7.92
CA PHE A 9 11.04 -46.03 -6.54
C PHE A 9 11.11 -44.49 -6.46
N VAL A 10 11.87 -43.85 -7.36
CA VAL A 10 11.95 -42.39 -7.45
C VAL A 10 10.66 -41.79 -8.02
N LEU A 11 9.99 -42.48 -8.96
CA LEU A 11 8.72 -42.01 -9.52
C LEU A 11 7.60 -42.04 -8.48
N VAL A 12 7.53 -43.07 -7.62
CA VAL A 12 6.51 -43.17 -6.56
C VAL A 12 6.67 -42.10 -5.48
N LEU A 13 7.91 -41.70 -5.14
CA LEU A 13 8.15 -40.63 -4.18
C LEU A 13 7.71 -39.24 -4.68
N LEU A 14 7.72 -39.00 -6.00
CA LEU A 14 7.24 -37.75 -6.58
C LEU A 14 5.71 -37.62 -6.59
N VAL A 15 4.96 -38.74 -6.63
CA VAL A 15 3.48 -38.68 -6.61
C VAL A 15 2.91 -38.47 -5.20
N VAL A 16 3.60 -38.94 -4.16
CA VAL A 16 3.14 -38.80 -2.76
C VAL A 16 3.37 -37.37 -2.22
N SER A 17 4.26 -36.59 -2.83
CA SER A 17 4.54 -35.21 -2.42
C SER A 17 3.50 -34.17 -2.91
N CYS A 18 2.51 -34.58 -3.71
CA CYS A 18 1.48 -33.68 -4.23
C CYS A 18 0.12 -33.93 -3.57
N GLN A 19 0.10 -34.12 -2.25
CA GLN A 19 -1.14 -33.93 -1.51
C GLN A 19 -1.48 -32.43 -1.54
N GLU A 20 -2.49 -32.07 -2.33
CA GLU A 20 -3.20 -30.81 -2.18
C GLU A 20 -3.55 -30.67 -0.70
N LYS A 21 -2.85 -29.78 0.00
CA LYS A 21 -3.29 -29.33 1.30
C LYS A 21 -4.64 -28.67 1.06
N ASN A 22 -5.72 -29.41 1.31
CA ASN A 22 -7.05 -28.85 1.49
C ASN A 22 -6.94 -27.82 2.60
N VAL A 23 -6.72 -26.55 2.22
CA VAL A 23 -6.73 -25.43 3.15
C VAL A 23 -8.18 -25.28 3.55
N VAL A 24 -8.57 -25.95 4.64
CA VAL A 24 -9.82 -25.68 5.31
C VAL A 24 -9.73 -24.24 5.80
N LEU A 25 -10.27 -23.31 4.99
CA LEU A 25 -10.44 -21.93 5.40
C LEU A 25 -11.37 -21.94 6.60
N LYS A 26 -10.82 -21.69 7.80
CA LYS A 26 -11.63 -21.47 8.99
C LYS A 26 -12.59 -20.32 8.68
N LEU A 27 -13.88 -20.62 8.61
CA LEU A 27 -14.93 -19.61 8.49
C LEU A 27 -14.89 -18.77 9.78
N LEU A 28 -14.46 -17.52 9.64
CA LEU A 28 -14.48 -16.55 10.73
C LEU A 28 -15.89 -16.00 10.90
N SER A 29 -16.32 -15.82 12.14
CA SER A 29 -17.51 -15.01 12.44
C SER A 29 -17.30 -13.54 12.02
N GLU A 30 -18.38 -12.79 11.84
CA GLU A 30 -18.29 -11.35 11.53
C GLU A 30 -17.55 -10.56 12.61
N GLU A 31 -17.75 -10.94 13.88
CA GLU A 31 -17.04 -10.32 15.00
C GLU A 31 -15.53 -10.58 14.92
N GLU A 32 -15.10 -11.82 14.69
CA GLU A 32 -13.68 -12.14 14.49
C GLU A 32 -13.08 -11.40 13.29
N LYS A 33 -13.83 -11.23 12.19
CA LYS A 33 -13.37 -10.45 11.01
C LYS A 33 -13.16 -8.99 11.39
N ASN A 34 -14.09 -8.38 12.11
CA ASN A 34 -14.00 -6.99 12.54
C ASN A 34 -12.80 -6.78 13.47
N GLN A 35 -12.63 -7.63 14.49
CA GLN A 35 -11.49 -7.55 15.41
C GLN A 35 -10.14 -7.69 14.69
N ARG A 36 -10.04 -8.61 13.73
CA ARG A 36 -8.83 -8.74 12.90
C ARG A 36 -8.59 -7.52 12.02
N SER A 37 -9.65 -6.98 11.41
CA SER A 37 -9.55 -5.76 10.59
C SER A 37 -9.02 -4.59 11.42
N ILE A 38 -9.57 -4.40 12.63
CA ILE A 38 -9.12 -3.37 13.58
C ILE A 38 -7.64 -3.58 13.92
N ALA A 39 -7.26 -4.78 14.37
CA ALA A 39 -5.86 -5.07 14.74
C ALA A 39 -4.86 -4.84 13.59
N ILE A 40 -5.25 -5.15 12.35
CA ILE A 40 -4.42 -4.90 11.16
C ILE A 40 -4.24 -3.39 10.93
N VAL A 41 -5.33 -2.62 10.95
CA VAL A 41 -5.29 -1.16 10.78
C VAL A 41 -4.48 -0.51 11.90
N ASP A 42 -4.64 -0.97 13.13
CA ASP A 42 -3.93 -0.44 14.31
C ASP A 42 -2.43 -0.70 14.20
N THR A 43 -2.05 -1.88 13.73
CA THR A 43 -0.64 -2.19 13.45
C THR A 43 -0.04 -1.24 12.41
N VAL A 44 -0.79 -0.88 11.36
CA VAL A 44 -0.33 0.07 10.34
C VAL A 44 -0.18 1.47 10.93
N ILE A 45 -1.19 1.95 11.67
CA ILE A 45 -1.18 3.25 12.34
C ILE A 45 0.01 3.35 13.31
N ASP A 46 0.23 2.32 14.13
CA ASP A 46 1.34 2.25 15.08
C ASP A 46 2.70 2.39 14.39
N ASN A 47 2.89 1.75 13.24
CA ASN A 47 4.12 1.86 12.46
C ASN A 47 4.29 3.25 11.82
N LEU A 48 3.19 3.89 11.41
CA LEU A 48 3.22 5.25 10.89
C LEU A 48 3.54 6.26 12.00
N GLN A 49 2.93 6.14 13.18
CA GLN A 49 3.09 7.07 14.30
C GLN A 49 4.50 7.07 14.89
N LYS A 50 5.14 5.91 14.97
CA LYS A 50 6.46 5.76 15.61
C LYS A 50 7.62 6.22 14.73
N SER A 51 7.39 6.75 13.53
CA SER A 51 8.45 6.95 12.55
C SER A 51 8.17 8.04 11.53
N THR A 52 9.24 8.69 11.07
CA THR A 52 9.22 9.44 9.81
C THR A 52 9.63 8.51 8.68
N TRP A 53 8.96 8.61 7.54
CA TRP A 53 9.17 7.73 6.40
C TRP A 53 9.65 8.53 5.20
N LYS A 54 10.87 8.27 4.73
CA LYS A 54 11.41 8.92 3.53
C LYS A 54 11.03 8.14 2.29
N ILE A 55 10.48 8.80 1.27
CA ILE A 55 10.20 8.19 -0.03
C ILE A 55 11.53 8.01 -0.76
N LYS A 56 12.04 6.78 -0.73
CA LYS A 56 13.33 6.44 -1.33
C LYS A 56 13.24 6.15 -2.81
N ARG A 57 12.15 5.52 -3.24
CA ARG A 57 12.00 5.05 -4.61
C ARG A 57 10.55 5.13 -5.05
N VAL A 58 10.31 5.68 -6.22
CA VAL A 58 9.00 5.81 -6.85
C VAL A 58 9.09 5.24 -8.25
N GLU A 59 8.43 4.11 -8.48
CA GLU A 59 8.44 3.41 -9.76
C GLU A 59 7.21 3.81 -10.58
N VAL A 60 7.45 4.55 -11.65
CA VAL A 60 6.45 5.02 -12.59
C VAL A 60 6.46 4.14 -13.84
N LYS A 61 5.32 3.56 -14.18
CA LYS A 61 5.04 2.86 -15.44
C LYS A 61 4.21 3.76 -16.34
N VAL A 62 4.73 4.08 -17.52
CA VAL A 62 4.07 4.94 -18.48
C VAL A 62 3.21 4.11 -19.41
N PHE A 63 1.92 4.44 -19.47
CA PHE A 63 1.01 3.85 -20.45
C PHE A 63 1.02 4.66 -21.74
N PRO A 64 1.04 4.01 -22.91
CA PRO A 64 0.82 4.69 -24.18
C PRO A 64 -0.48 5.50 -24.11
N ASN A 65 -0.41 6.78 -24.46
CA ASN A 65 -1.53 7.75 -24.44
C ASN A 65 -1.93 8.36 -23.09
N ASN A 66 -1.18 8.17 -22.00
CA ASN A 66 -1.42 8.97 -20.79
C ASN A 66 -0.90 10.41 -20.99
N GLY A 67 -1.80 11.36 -21.28
CA GLY A 67 -1.48 12.77 -21.46
C GLY A 67 -0.87 13.42 -20.22
N THR A 68 -1.31 13.00 -19.04
CA THR A 68 -0.89 13.54 -17.75
C THR A 68 0.62 13.39 -17.51
N PHE A 69 1.21 12.26 -17.88
CA PHE A 69 2.66 12.04 -17.72
C PHE A 69 3.50 12.90 -18.66
N ARG A 70 3.01 13.17 -19.88
CA ARG A 70 3.69 14.09 -20.81
C ARG A 70 3.76 15.51 -20.26
N GLU A 71 2.70 15.98 -19.60
CA GLU A 71 2.67 17.31 -18.98
C GLU A 71 3.71 17.48 -17.87
N ILE A 72 4.04 16.41 -17.15
CA ILE A 72 5.07 16.41 -16.09
C ILE A 72 6.43 15.89 -16.57
N GLY A 73 6.63 15.75 -17.89
CA GLY A 73 7.91 15.39 -18.50
C GLY A 73 8.30 13.92 -18.36
N ILE A 74 7.38 13.02 -18.00
CA ILE A 74 7.63 11.59 -17.90
C ILE A 74 7.12 10.92 -19.19
N SER A 75 8.04 10.51 -20.07
CA SER A 75 7.72 9.91 -21.37
C SER A 75 7.96 8.40 -21.46
N LYS A 76 8.62 7.82 -20.46
CA LYS A 76 8.95 6.40 -20.36
C LYS A 76 8.94 5.95 -18.90
N ASP A 77 8.92 4.63 -18.69
CA ASP A 77 9.09 4.04 -17.37
C ASP A 77 10.29 4.65 -16.66
N THR A 78 10.05 5.16 -15.45
CA THR A 78 11.00 6.01 -14.73
C THR A 78 11.01 5.63 -13.26
N VAL A 79 12.18 5.73 -12.64
CA VAL A 79 12.34 5.60 -11.19
C VAL A 79 12.79 6.95 -10.65
N LEU A 80 11.98 7.55 -9.78
CA LEU A 80 12.37 8.75 -9.02
C LEU A 80 12.92 8.31 -7.66
N THR A 81 13.93 9.00 -7.17
CA THR A 81 14.61 8.68 -5.91
C THR A 81 14.59 9.85 -4.94
N ASP A 82 14.50 9.56 -3.64
CA ASP A 82 14.52 10.55 -2.56
C ASP A 82 13.55 11.74 -2.79
N LEU A 83 12.35 11.44 -3.28
CA LEU A 83 11.39 12.44 -3.78
C LEU A 83 10.84 13.35 -2.67
N ALA A 84 10.42 12.76 -1.56
CA ALA A 84 9.69 13.42 -0.48
C ALA A 84 9.80 12.62 0.82
N GLU A 85 9.19 13.11 1.90
CA GLU A 85 9.00 12.35 3.13
C GLU A 85 7.57 12.50 3.63
N ILE A 86 7.12 11.51 4.40
CA ILE A 86 5.82 11.55 5.07
C ILE A 86 5.99 11.44 6.59
N ARG A 87 5.16 12.17 7.31
CA ARG A 87 5.14 12.26 8.77
C ARG A 87 3.73 11.98 9.26
N PHE A 88 3.60 11.24 10.35
CA PHE A 88 2.30 11.05 10.98
C PHE A 88 1.80 12.37 11.58
N LEU A 89 0.52 12.68 11.36
CA LEU A 89 -0.16 13.81 11.98
C LEU A 89 -1.13 13.35 13.05
N ARG A 90 -2.17 12.60 12.64
CA ARG A 90 -3.26 12.17 13.52
C ARG A 90 -4.04 11.02 12.92
N VAL A 91 -4.90 10.40 13.75
CA VAL A 91 -5.93 9.46 13.31
C VAL A 91 -7.29 10.02 13.69
N THR A 92 -8.25 9.88 12.79
CA THR A 92 -9.66 10.17 13.08
C THR A 92 -10.43 8.86 13.14
N TYR A 93 -11.21 8.72 14.20
CA TYR A 93 -12.03 7.56 14.48
C TYR A 93 -13.47 7.82 14.05
N PRO A 94 -14.15 6.82 13.48
CA PRO A 94 -15.56 6.95 13.17
C PRO A 94 -16.37 7.05 14.47
N SER A 95 -17.48 7.78 14.42
CA SER A 95 -18.35 8.02 15.57
C SER A 95 -19.23 6.82 15.95
N THR A 96 -19.24 5.76 15.15
CA THR A 96 -20.13 4.59 15.36
C THR A 96 -19.32 3.30 15.53
N PRO A 97 -19.66 2.44 16.52
CA PRO A 97 -18.90 1.21 16.79
C PRO A 97 -18.80 0.26 15.60
N LYS A 98 -19.87 0.17 14.78
CA LYS A 98 -19.90 -0.69 13.58
C LYS A 98 -18.85 -0.32 12.53
N MET A 99 -18.33 0.91 12.60
CA MET A 99 -17.38 1.44 11.64
C MET A 99 -15.94 1.44 12.17
N GLU A 100 -15.67 1.03 13.42
CA GLU A 100 -14.33 1.11 14.04
C GLU A 100 -13.19 0.44 13.25
N LYS A 101 -13.54 -0.50 12.37
CA LYS A 101 -12.63 -1.15 11.42
C LYS A 101 -12.13 -0.26 10.29
N TYR A 102 -12.74 0.90 10.10
CA TYR A 102 -12.36 1.94 9.14
C TYR A 102 -11.79 3.12 9.92
N ARG A 103 -10.57 3.53 9.61
CA ARG A 103 -9.92 4.67 10.26
C ARG A 103 -9.22 5.52 9.22
N ASN A 104 -9.30 6.83 9.37
CA ASN A 104 -8.55 7.72 8.47
C ASN A 104 -7.27 8.15 9.18
N CYS A 105 -6.14 7.85 8.56
CA CYS A 105 -4.83 8.29 9.00
C CYS A 105 -4.44 9.55 8.22
N TRP A 106 -4.09 10.60 8.93
CA TRP A 106 -3.63 11.85 8.34
C TRP A 106 -2.11 11.90 8.42
N LEU A 107 -1.48 12.16 7.28
CA LEU A 107 -0.04 12.30 7.14
C LEU A 107 0.29 13.70 6.61
N SER A 108 1.46 14.20 6.98
CA SER A 108 2.08 15.36 6.36
C SER A 108 3.03 14.85 5.28
N PHE A 109 2.81 15.27 4.04
CA PHE A 109 3.65 14.97 2.89
C PHE A 109 4.52 16.18 2.59
N VAL A 110 5.84 16.03 2.76
CA VAL A 110 6.81 17.10 2.60
C VAL A 110 7.59 16.93 1.29
N TYR A 111 7.37 17.84 0.34
CA TYR A 111 8.02 17.85 -0.96
C TYR A 111 8.60 19.24 -1.25
N LYS A 112 9.91 19.31 -1.53
CA LYS A 112 10.63 20.58 -1.77
C LYS A 112 10.33 21.69 -0.75
N ASN A 113 10.29 21.34 0.54
CA ASN A 113 9.95 22.23 1.66
C ASN A 113 8.50 22.75 1.69
N GLN A 114 7.62 22.22 0.85
CA GLN A 114 6.18 22.42 0.96
C GLN A 114 5.54 21.22 1.66
N GLU A 115 4.54 21.49 2.48
CA GLU A 115 3.85 20.50 3.30
C GLU A 115 2.38 20.44 2.89
N PHE A 116 1.91 19.21 2.69
CA PHE A 116 0.52 18.91 2.31
C PHE A 116 -0.05 17.88 3.27
N ASP A 117 -1.29 18.06 3.69
CA ASP A 117 -1.97 17.01 4.46
C ASP A 117 -2.47 15.95 3.48
N VAL A 118 -2.31 14.68 3.84
CA VAL A 118 -2.78 13.53 3.07
C VAL A 118 -3.61 12.66 3.98
N GLU A 119 -4.87 12.47 3.61
CA GLU A 119 -5.79 11.57 4.26
C GLU A 119 -5.69 10.18 3.63
N LEU A 120 -5.49 9.17 4.47
CA LEU A 120 -5.47 7.75 4.11
C LEU A 120 -6.64 7.04 4.81
N PRO A 121 -7.80 6.86 4.16
CA PRO A 121 -8.85 5.99 4.67
C PRO A 121 -8.39 4.53 4.60
N LEU A 122 -7.97 3.98 5.74
CA LEU A 122 -7.38 2.65 5.82
C LEU A 122 -8.46 1.58 5.93
N GLN A 123 -8.35 0.55 5.10
CA GLN A 123 -9.19 -0.65 5.17
C GLN A 123 -8.31 -1.90 5.11
N ALA A 124 -8.48 -2.83 6.07
CA ALA A 124 -7.73 -4.09 6.05
C ALA A 124 -8.10 -4.96 4.83
N MET A 125 -7.08 -5.58 4.24
CA MET A 125 -7.27 -6.44 3.08
C MET A 125 -7.88 -7.80 3.45
N PRO A 126 -8.83 -8.32 2.67
CA PRO A 126 -9.44 -9.64 2.92
C PRO A 126 -8.40 -10.76 3.05
N GLU A 127 -7.38 -10.79 2.19
CA GLU A 127 -6.31 -11.80 2.22
C GLU A 127 -5.57 -11.80 3.55
N LYS A 128 -5.36 -10.61 4.13
CA LYS A 128 -4.72 -10.48 5.44
C LYS A 128 -5.63 -10.95 6.57
N ILE A 129 -6.93 -10.63 6.50
CA ILE A 129 -7.93 -11.06 7.50
C ILE A 129 -8.06 -12.60 7.53
N PHE A 130 -8.17 -13.24 6.36
CA PHE A 130 -8.49 -14.65 6.25
C PHE A 130 -7.25 -15.57 6.21
N LYS A 131 -6.19 -15.14 5.53
CA LYS A 131 -5.01 -15.98 5.25
C LYS A 131 -3.74 -15.47 5.94
N ASN A 132 -3.80 -14.31 6.62
CA ASN A 132 -2.64 -13.61 7.19
C ASN A 132 -1.51 -13.34 6.16
N GLN A 133 -1.87 -13.27 4.88
CA GLN A 133 -0.94 -13.11 3.76
C GLN A 133 -1.27 -11.86 2.95
N GLY A 134 -0.30 -11.35 2.20
CA GLY A 134 -0.46 -10.20 1.33
C GLY A 134 -0.40 -8.85 2.06
N PRO A 135 -0.83 -7.77 1.37
CA PRO A 135 -0.84 -6.41 1.89
C PRO A 135 -1.73 -6.29 3.13
N MET A 136 -1.39 -5.36 4.02
CA MET A 136 -2.12 -5.16 5.27
C MET A 136 -3.41 -4.39 5.02
N VAL A 137 -3.31 -3.25 4.34
CA VAL A 137 -4.43 -2.34 4.10
C VAL A 137 -4.45 -1.87 2.65
N GLY A 138 -5.64 -1.54 2.16
CA GLY A 138 -5.86 -0.69 0.99
C GLY A 138 -6.33 0.70 1.41
N PHE A 139 -6.03 1.70 0.58
CA PHE A 139 -6.54 3.07 0.75
C PHE A 139 -6.53 3.84 -0.57
N LEU A 140 -7.35 4.88 -0.66
CA LEU A 140 -7.26 5.95 -1.66
C LEU A 140 -6.58 7.15 -1.00
N ALA A 141 -5.40 7.53 -1.45
CA ALA A 141 -4.73 8.69 -0.86
C ALA A 141 -5.42 9.98 -1.32
N GLU A 142 -5.81 10.84 -0.38
CA GLU A 142 -6.48 12.10 -0.69
C GLU A 142 -5.65 13.26 -0.17
N VAL A 143 -5.09 14.07 -1.06
CA VAL A 143 -4.37 15.27 -0.65
C VAL A 143 -5.40 16.34 -0.26
N ARG A 144 -5.29 16.82 0.97
CA ARG A 144 -6.17 17.82 1.57
C ARG A 144 -5.41 19.13 1.76
N PRO A 145 -6.04 20.26 1.46
CA PRO A 145 -5.46 21.55 1.73
C PRO A 145 -5.24 21.83 3.21
N GLN A 146 -4.05 22.30 3.58
CA GLN A 146 -3.91 23.13 4.77
C GLN A 146 -4.45 24.53 4.43
N GLY A 147 -5.44 25.01 5.18
CA GLY A 147 -5.98 26.37 5.03
C GLY A 147 -7.05 26.53 3.94
N ASN A 148 -7.05 27.68 3.25
CA ASN A 148 -8.14 28.10 2.36
C ASN A 148 -8.11 27.33 1.01
N PRO A 149 -9.14 26.53 0.67
CA PRO A 149 -9.22 25.77 -0.57
C PRO A 149 -9.17 26.62 -1.85
N SER A 150 -9.54 27.91 -1.78
CA SER A 150 -9.56 28.79 -2.95
C SER A 150 -8.18 29.17 -3.50
N ILE A 151 -7.10 28.94 -2.74
CA ILE A 151 -5.71 29.26 -3.14
C ILE A 151 -5.05 28.08 -3.90
N TRP A 152 -5.69 26.90 -3.89
CA TRP A 152 -5.13 25.64 -4.37
C TRP A 152 -4.91 25.47 -5.89
N PRO A 153 -5.70 26.08 -6.80
CA PRO A 153 -5.52 25.90 -8.24
C PRO A 153 -4.16 26.35 -8.80
N GLN A 154 -3.30 26.99 -8.01
CA GLN A 154 -2.05 27.60 -8.47
C GLN A 154 -0.77 26.91 -7.98
N ASN A 155 -0.85 25.88 -7.11
CA ASN A 155 0.35 25.21 -6.62
C ASN A 155 0.85 24.14 -7.62
N LYS A 156 1.92 24.48 -8.36
CA LYS A 156 2.53 23.60 -9.37
C LYS A 156 3.14 22.32 -8.79
N ASP A 157 3.65 22.37 -7.56
CA ASP A 157 4.27 21.20 -6.93
C ASP A 157 3.21 20.17 -6.52
N LEU A 158 2.08 20.65 -6.00
CA LEU A 158 0.91 19.81 -5.75
C LEU A 158 0.36 19.21 -7.04
N ASP A 159 0.18 20.03 -8.09
CA ASP A 159 -0.28 19.54 -9.40
C ASP A 159 0.64 18.44 -9.92
N TYR A 160 1.96 18.61 -9.80
CA TYR A 160 2.94 17.59 -10.14
C TYR A 160 2.74 16.29 -9.33
N ILE A 161 2.56 16.36 -8.01
CA ILE A 161 2.35 15.19 -7.14
C ILE A 161 1.04 14.46 -7.48
N ASN A 162 -0.04 15.20 -7.75
CA ASN A 162 -1.32 14.63 -8.17
C ASN A 162 -1.20 13.95 -9.53
N LYS A 163 -0.58 14.62 -10.51
CA LYS A 163 -0.34 14.08 -11.86
C LYS A 163 0.60 12.88 -11.85
N LEU A 164 1.53 12.82 -10.90
CA LEU A 164 2.39 11.67 -10.68
C LEU A 164 1.57 10.45 -10.21
N GLY A 165 0.43 10.65 -9.53
CA GLY A 165 -0.51 9.60 -9.11
C GLY A 165 -0.55 9.35 -7.60
N PHE A 166 0.01 10.23 -6.78
CA PHE A 166 0.03 10.04 -5.32
C PHE A 166 -1.36 10.10 -4.67
N THR A 167 -2.38 10.52 -5.42
CA THR A 167 -3.79 10.55 -5.00
C THR A 167 -4.62 9.36 -5.53
N ASP A 168 -3.97 8.24 -5.85
CA ASP A 168 -4.62 7.04 -6.36
C ASP A 168 -4.85 5.97 -5.27
N ASN A 169 -5.35 4.81 -5.70
CA ASN A 169 -5.56 3.65 -4.84
C ASN A 169 -4.26 2.85 -4.67
N PHE A 170 -3.92 2.54 -3.43
CA PHE A 170 -2.73 1.79 -3.07
C PHE A 170 -3.05 0.62 -2.15
N LEU A 171 -2.19 -0.39 -2.21
CA LEU A 171 -2.05 -1.42 -1.19
C LEU A 171 -0.78 -1.18 -0.40
N LEU A 172 -0.84 -1.30 0.92
CA LEU A 172 0.29 -1.09 1.81
C LEU A 172 0.75 -2.39 2.45
N SER A 173 2.07 -2.61 2.41
CA SER A 173 2.76 -3.65 3.16
C SER A 173 3.99 -3.09 3.88
N PHE A 174 4.44 -3.81 4.90
CA PHE A 174 5.74 -3.58 5.53
C PHE A 174 6.67 -4.77 5.24
N GLU A 175 7.91 -4.47 4.89
CA GLU A 175 8.98 -5.44 4.64
C GLU A 175 10.20 -5.00 5.47
N GLY A 176 10.27 -5.48 6.71
CA GLY A 176 11.30 -5.06 7.67
C GLY A 176 11.22 -3.57 7.99
N LYS A 177 12.25 -2.81 7.60
CA LYS A 177 12.31 -1.34 7.78
C LYS A 177 11.67 -0.55 6.64
N GLN A 178 11.12 -1.24 5.64
CA GLN A 178 10.50 -0.61 4.49
C GLN A 178 8.98 -0.64 4.62
N MET A 179 8.35 0.45 4.20
CA MET A 179 6.93 0.49 3.90
C MET A 179 6.80 0.58 2.38
N ILE A 180 5.87 -0.18 1.82
CA ILE A 180 5.67 -0.26 0.37
C ILE A 180 4.23 0.09 0.07
N TRP A 181 4.02 1.09 -0.77
CA TRP A 181 2.72 1.37 -1.36
C TRP A 181 2.75 0.85 -2.80
N LYS A 182 1.97 -0.19 -3.08
CA LYS A 182 1.80 -0.73 -4.42
C LYS A 182 0.56 -0.08 -5.04
N GLY A 183 0.75 0.70 -6.10
CA GLY A 183 -0.37 1.36 -6.76
C GLY A 183 -1.20 0.37 -7.56
N LEU A 184 -2.51 0.59 -7.55
CA LEU A 184 -3.47 -0.26 -8.26
C LEU A 184 -3.78 0.27 -9.66
N ASN A 185 -3.57 1.56 -9.93
CA ASN A 185 -3.93 2.21 -11.19
C ASN A 185 -3.00 3.39 -11.53
N ARG A 186 -3.07 3.86 -12.79
CA ARG A 186 -2.58 5.18 -13.27
C ARG A 186 -1.08 5.50 -13.23
N GLY A 187 -0.24 4.51 -13.00
CA GLY A 187 1.17 4.53 -13.40
C GLY A 187 2.16 4.68 -12.28
N LEU A 188 1.78 5.09 -11.06
CA LEU A 188 2.58 4.74 -9.88
C LEU A 188 2.42 3.26 -9.58
N SER A 189 3.44 2.48 -9.91
CA SER A 189 3.40 1.04 -9.70
C SER A 189 3.86 0.65 -8.30
N LYS A 190 4.85 1.36 -7.75
CA LYS A 190 5.41 1.08 -6.42
C LYS A 190 6.05 2.34 -5.83
N VAL A 191 5.78 2.61 -4.57
CA VAL A 191 6.48 3.61 -3.76
C VAL A 191 7.12 2.89 -2.58
N VAL A 192 8.43 3.02 -2.44
CA VAL A 192 9.21 2.45 -1.33
C VAL A 192 9.62 3.56 -0.39
N PHE A 193 9.26 3.37 0.86
CA PHE A 193 9.60 4.25 1.95
C PHE A 193 10.60 3.55 2.86
N GLU A 194 11.56 4.31 3.39
CA GLU A 194 12.46 3.85 4.44
C GLU A 194 12.22 4.64 5.73
N ARG A 195 12.18 3.91 6.84
CA ARG A 195 12.14 4.49 8.17
C ARG A 195 13.42 5.30 8.41
N LYS A 196 13.26 6.58 8.76
CA LYS A 196 14.36 7.46 9.16
C LYS A 196 14.82 7.15 10.57
#